data_AF-A0A258YF59-F1
#
_entry.id   AF-A0A258YF59-F1
#
_cell.length_a   1.000
_cell.length_b   1.000
_cell.length_c   1.000
_cell.angle_alpha   90.00
_cell.angle_beta   90.00
_cell.angle_gamma   90.00
#
_symmetry.space_group_name_H-M   'P 1'
#
loop_
_entity.id
_entity.type
_entity.pdbx_description
1 polymer ?
#
loop_
_entity_poly.entity_id
_entity_poly.type
_entity_poly.pdbx_seq_one_letter_code
_entity_poly.pdbx_strand_id
1 'polypeptide(L)' 'MKPDSMEKKIQTMIADDHPLFVEGLKMILSSNDLLQIAGIANDGKQLLYLLTQQPNIDLILLDV' A
#
# COMPACT_ATOMS: atom_id res chain seq x y z
N MET A 1 1.59 -28.44 -17.00
CA MET A 1 1.86 -27.30 -16.11
C MET A 1 1.53 -26.04 -16.85
N LYS A 2 0.49 -25.30 -16.45
CA LYS A 2 0.31 -23.92 -16.90
C LYS A 2 1.41 -23.10 -16.21
N PRO A 3 2.13 -22.21 -16.92
CA PRO A 3 3.01 -21.28 -16.24
C PRO A 3 2.16 -20.43 -15.30
N ASP A 4 2.64 -20.25 -14.08
CA ASP A 4 1.98 -19.44 -13.05
C ASP A 4 1.60 -18.08 -13.65
N SER A 5 0.30 -17.86 -13.82
CA SER A 5 -0.22 -16.51 -13.95
C SER A 5 0.03 -15.87 -12.59
N MET A 6 1.16 -15.19 -12.40
CA MET A 6 1.34 -14.34 -11.21
C MET A 6 0.16 -13.37 -11.20
N GLU A 7 -0.82 -13.59 -10.34
CA GLU A 7 -1.94 -12.68 -10.17
C GLU A 7 -1.35 -11.31 -9.80
N LYS A 8 -1.71 -10.28 -10.56
CA LYS A 8 -1.19 -8.93 -10.36
C LYS A 8 -1.56 -8.49 -8.94
N LYS A 9 -0.55 -8.24 -8.09
CA LYS A 9 -0.76 -7.72 -6.74
C LYS A 9 -1.35 -6.31 -6.79
N ILE A 10 -2.33 -6.06 -5.93
CA ILE A 10 -2.94 -4.75 -5.71
C ILE A 10 -1.91 -3.85 -5.01
N GLN A 11 -1.45 -2.83 -5.72
CA GLN A 11 -0.48 -1.88 -5.20
C GLN A 11 -1.19 -0.93 -4.22
N THR A 12 -0.82 -1.06 -2.94
CA THR A 12 -1.51 -0.42 -1.82
C THR A 12 -0.64 0.66 -1.20
N MET A 13 -1.19 1.87 -1.07
CA MET A 13 -0.59 2.98 -0.34
C MET A 13 -1.26 3.12 1.03
N ILE A 14 -0.49 3.37 2.09
CA ILE A 14 -1.02 3.66 3.43
C ILE A 14 -0.76 5.13 3.74
N ALA A 15 -1.74 5.84 4.29
CA ALA A 15 -1.61 7.22 4.73
C ALA A 15 -2.17 7.36 6.16
N ASP A 16 -1.28 7.50 7.14
CA ASP A 16 -1.59 7.58 8.57
C ASP A 16 -0.38 8.16 9.32
N ASP A 17 -0.59 9.09 10.25
CA ASP A 17 0.48 9.74 11.02
C ASP A 17 0.82 9.02 12.35
N HIS A 18 0.10 7.95 12.68
CA HIS A 18 0.31 7.10 13.85
C HIS A 18 1.16 5.86 13.49
N PRO A 19 2.44 5.81 13.92
CA PRO A 19 3.36 4.72 13.55
C PRO A 19 2.86 3.34 13.99
N LEU A 20 2.18 3.24 15.14
CA LEU A 20 1.64 1.99 15.64
C LEU A 20 0.57 1.40 14.71
N PHE A 21 -0.26 2.24 14.10
CA PHE A 21 -1.31 1.78 13.19
C PHE A 21 -0.70 1.30 11.87
N VAL A 22 0.27 2.06 11.35
CA VAL A 22 1.04 1.66 10.16
C VAL A 22 1.70 0.29 10.35
N GLU A 23 2.35 0.03 11.48
CA GLU A 23 2.98 -1.28 11.74
C GLU A 23 1.94 -2.40 11.90
N GLY A 24 0.80 -2.12 12.54
CA GLY A 24 -0.32 -3.06 12.62
C GLY A 24 -0.86 -3.43 11.23
N LEU A 25 -1.10 -2.43 10.37
CA LEU A 25 -1.53 -2.63 9.00
C LEU A 25 -0.50 -3.41 8.19
N LYS A 26 0.79 -3.07 8.29
CA LYS A 26 1.85 -3.84 7.62
C LYS A 26 1.79 -5.32 7.96
N MET A 27 1.67 -5.64 9.24
CA MET A 27 1.59 -7.03 9.70
C MET A 27 0.37 -7.74 9.12
N ILE A 28 -0.81 -7.12 9.19
CA ILE A 28 -2.06 -7.70 8.66
C ILE A 28 -1.96 -7.91 7.14
N LEU A 29 -1.54 -6.89 6.39
CA LEU A 29 -1.49 -6.92 4.94
C LEU A 29 -0.37 -7.82 4.40
N SER A 30 0.74 -7.98 5.13
CA SER A 30 1.86 -8.86 4.73
C SER A 30 1.47 -10.33 4.62
N SER A 31 0.40 -10.74 5.30
CA SER A 31 -0.13 -12.10 5.24
C SER A 31 -0.99 -12.39 3.99
N ASN A 32 -1.27 -11.36 3.17
CA ASN A 32 -2.13 -11.48 2.00
C ASN A 32 -1.30 -11.38 0.70
N ASP A 33 -1.18 -12.50 -0.02
CA ASP A 33 -0.39 -12.58 -1.26
C ASP A 33 -0.90 -11.69 -2.40
N LEU A 34 -2.18 -11.26 -2.35
CA LEU A 34 -2.78 -10.37 -3.34
C LEU A 34 -2.41 -8.90 -3.13
N LEU A 35 -1.90 -8.53 -1.95
CA LEU A 35 -1.58 -7.14 -1.61
C LEU A 35 -0.08 -6.91 -1.62
N GLN A 36 0.31 -5.70 -2.03
CA GLN A 36 1.69 -5.22 -1.92
C GLN A 36 1.68 -3.79 -1.42
N ILE A 37 2.40 -3.53 -0.33
CA ILE A 37 2.58 -2.16 0.18
C ILE A 37 3.58 -1.46 -0.72
N ALA A 38 3.11 -0.45 -1.45
CA ALA A 38 3.89 0.33 -2.42
C ALA A 38 4.47 1.61 -1.80
N GLY A 39 3.87 2.11 -0.72
CA GLY A 39 4.36 3.27 0.02
C GLY A 39 3.56 3.58 1.28
N ILE A 40 4.12 4.46 2.10
CA ILE A 40 3.53 4.97 3.34
C ILE A 40 3.72 6.48 3.37
N ALA A 41 2.65 7.19 3.66
CA ALA A 41 2.64 8.62 3.89
C ALA A 41 2.18 8.93 5.32
N ASN A 42 2.80 9.92 5.95
CA ASN A 42 2.41 10.40 7.28
C ASN A 42 1.53 11.66 7.19
N ASP A 43 1.29 12.18 5.99
CA ASP A 43 0.40 13.32 5.77
C ASP A 43 -0.09 13.36 4.31
N GLY A 44 -1.09 14.21 4.04
CA GLY A 44 -1.66 14.36 2.71
C GLY A 44 -0.70 14.91 1.65
N LYS A 45 0.27 15.76 2.01
CA LYS A 45 1.25 16.31 1.04
C LYS A 45 2.21 15.21 0.59
N GLN A 46 2.68 14.40 1.53
CA GLN A 46 3.52 13.25 1.25
C GLN A 46 2.76 12.22 0.41
N LEU A 47 1.49 11.96 0.74
CA LEU A 47 0.64 11.05 -0.05
C LEU A 47 0.54 11.54 -1.51
N LEU A 48 0.16 12.80 -1.72
CA LEU A 48 0.06 13.37 -3.06
C LEU A 48 1.39 13.31 -3.80
N TYR A 49 2.50 13.63 -3.14
CA TYR A 49 3.83 13.49 -3.73
C TYR A 49 4.11 12.05 -4.16
N LEU A 50 3.91 11.06 -3.28
CA LEU A 50 4.13 9.65 -3.60
C LEU A 50 3.26 9.17 -4.78
N LEU A 51 2.02 9.61 -4.87
CA LEU A 51 1.13 9.28 -5.99
C LEU A 51 1.62 9.85 -7.32
N THR A 52 2.30 11.01 -7.33
CA THR A 52 2.95 11.52 -8.55
C THR A 52 4.17 10.70 -8.97
N GLN A 53 4.85 10.05 -8.02
CA GLN A 53 6.03 9.22 -8.29
C GLN A 53 5.66 7.77 -8.64
N GLN A 54 4.48 7.31 -8.21
CA GLN A 54 4.00 5.94 -8.38
C GLN A 54 2.62 5.92 -9.08
N PRO A 55 2.58 5.90 -10.42
CA PRO A 55 1.31 6.01 -11.17
C PRO A 55 0.42 4.76 -11.11
N ASN A 56 0.90 3.65 -10.53
CA ASN A 56 0.23 2.34 -10.57
C ASN A 56 -0.37 1.92 -9.22
N ILE A 57 -0.81 2.87 -8.39
CA ILE A 57 -1.50 2.57 -7.13
C ILE A 57 -2.95 2.18 -7.40
N ASP A 58 -3.35 1.01 -6.91
CA ASP A 58 -4.69 0.45 -7.08
C ASP A 58 -5.58 0.73 -5.84
N LEU A 59 -4.99 0.88 -4.65
CA LEU A 59 -5.69 1.07 -3.37
C LEU A 59 -4.96 2.09 -2.47
N ILE A 60 -5.70 2.96 -1.80
CA ILE A 60 -5.19 3.84 -0.74
C ILE A 60 -5.98 3.55 0.54
N LEU A 61 -5.26 3.25 1.62
CA LEU A 61 -5.80 3.19 2.98
C LEU A 61 -5.48 4.52 3.65
N LEU A 62 -6.51 5.30 3.97
CA LEU A 62 -6.39 6.67 4.49
C LEU A 62 -6.99 6.74 5.90
N ASP A 63 -6.22 7.27 6.85
CA ASP A 63 -6.70 7.76 8.14
C ASP A 63 -7.18 9.23 8.02
N VAL A 64 -8.26 9.58 8.72
CA VAL A 64 -8.99 10.87 8.59
C VAL A 64 -8.90 11.76 9.82
#